data_AF-A0A7C3XJJ4-F1
#
_entry.id   AF-A0A7C3XJJ4-F1
#
_cell.length_a   1.000
_cell.length_b   1.000
_cell.length_c   1.000
_cell.angle_alpha   90.00
_cell.angle_beta   90.00
_cell.angle_gamma   90.00
#
_symmetry.space_group_name_H-M   'P 1'
#
loop_
_entity.id
_entity.type
_entity.pdbx_description
1 polymer ?
#
loop_
_entity_poly.entity_id
_entity_poly.type
_entity_poly.pdbx_seq_one_letter_code
_entity_poly.pdbx_strand_id
1 'polypeptide(L)'
;MILVERWKRLQLLPPLLLVTLIASASCPILLQEVKAAPAVIYSDSQDGFVAKKDSTYDINTLQITVGDGFGTDPDRNGYAQGFVRFSLSGISGTLASATLKLYLANSYVNDVVDATNPLSNPGLGDCVVRHISDYGNLGSEDFDAASIGNDPGILIASTATPNIGYISIDVKAAMQDDINNGRPYSAFMIRMATTTDGDSKSDSWNFYTSEQEGTSQDPYIEYSLTTPAPTPTPRPVGGVLMPTNKLEILAPYMALIVLVGTIFMVAA
;
A
#
# COMPACT_ATOMS: atom_id res chain seq x y z
N MET A 1 52.40 -54.92 7.77
CA MET A 1 52.86 -53.63 8.34
C MET A 1 52.24 -52.45 7.56
N ILE A 2 50.90 -52.39 7.43
CA ILE A 2 50.17 -51.30 6.73
C ILE A 2 48.89 -50.89 7.50
N LEU A 3 48.56 -51.54 8.63
CA LEU A 3 47.29 -51.33 9.32
C LEU A 3 47.33 -50.35 10.51
N VAL A 4 48.49 -49.76 10.83
CA VAL A 4 48.66 -48.95 12.06
C VAL A 4 48.57 -47.43 11.81
N GLU A 5 48.66 -46.95 10.56
CA GLU A 5 48.65 -45.50 10.28
C GLU A 5 47.28 -44.85 10.09
N ARG A 6 46.19 -45.63 9.99
CA ARG A 6 44.84 -45.06 9.78
C ARG A 6 44.16 -44.53 11.04
N TRP A 7 44.70 -44.79 12.23
CA TRP A 7 44.07 -44.38 13.51
C TRP A 7 44.51 -43.02 14.04
N LYS A 8 45.57 -42.40 13.51
CA LYS A 8 46.05 -41.08 13.99
C LYS A 8 45.39 -39.86 13.33
N ARG A 9 44.49 -40.03 12.34
CA ARG A 9 43.83 -38.91 11.64
C ARG A 9 42.41 -38.59 12.15
N LEU A 10 41.93 -39.24 13.20
CA LEU A 10 40.58 -39.01 13.77
C LEU A 10 40.56 -38.16 15.06
N GLN A 11 41.68 -37.58 15.49
CA GLN A 11 41.80 -36.83 16.75
C GLN A 11 41.83 -35.29 16.58
N LEU A 12 41.56 -34.76 15.39
CA LEU A 12 41.64 -33.32 15.10
C LEU A 12 40.36 -32.78 14.44
N LEU A 13 39.18 -33.19 14.91
CA LEU A 13 37.93 -32.43 14.69
C LEU A 13 37.76 -31.51 15.91
N PRO A 14 38.21 -30.25 15.84
CA PRO A 14 38.27 -29.37 17.00
C PRO A 14 36.85 -28.84 17.31
N PRO A 15 36.64 -28.26 18.50
CA PRO A 15 35.38 -27.69 19.03
C PRO A 15 34.64 -26.62 18.17
N LEU A 16 35.09 -26.37 16.94
CA LEU A 16 34.52 -25.40 16.01
C LEU A 16 33.09 -25.74 15.55
N LEU A 17 32.73 -27.02 15.52
CA LEU A 17 31.39 -27.48 15.13
C LEU A 17 30.33 -27.26 16.23
N LEU A 18 30.76 -27.13 17.49
CA LEU A 18 29.85 -26.92 18.62
C LEU A 18 29.50 -25.42 18.78
N VAL A 19 30.44 -24.53 18.43
CA VAL A 19 30.20 -23.06 18.43
C VAL A 19 29.26 -22.62 17.31
N THR A 20 29.27 -23.32 16.16
CA THR A 20 28.35 -23.04 15.04
C THR A 20 26.89 -23.43 15.34
N LEU A 21 26.64 -24.39 16.24
CA LEU A 21 25.27 -24.80 16.60
C LEU A 21 24.62 -23.90 17.67
N ILE A 22 25.40 -23.21 18.50
CA ILE A 22 24.88 -22.26 19.50
C ILE A 22 24.56 -20.90 18.84
N ALA A 23 25.28 -20.53 17.77
CA ALA A 23 25.05 -19.28 17.04
C ALA A 23 23.78 -19.29 16.15
N SER A 24 23.19 -20.46 15.86
CA SER A 24 21.97 -20.57 15.04
C SER A 24 20.66 -20.54 15.84
N ALA A 25 20.72 -20.59 17.18
CA ALA A 25 19.53 -20.53 18.04
C ALA A 25 19.13 -19.11 18.46
N SER A 26 20.00 -18.11 18.25
CA SER A 26 19.66 -16.70 18.34
C SER A 26 18.96 -16.26 17.06
N CYS A 27 17.78 -16.83 16.79
CA CYS A 27 16.84 -16.22 15.85
C CYS A 27 16.33 -14.95 16.54
N PRO A 28 16.72 -13.74 16.08
CA PRO A 28 16.09 -12.55 16.63
C PRO A 28 14.60 -12.68 16.31
N ILE A 29 13.78 -12.77 17.36
CA ILE A 29 12.37 -12.48 17.24
C ILE A 29 12.34 -11.06 16.68
N LEU A 30 12.07 -10.93 15.39
CA LEU A 30 11.85 -9.67 14.73
C LEU A 30 10.70 -9.02 15.49
N LEU A 31 11.04 -8.13 16.41
CA LEU A 31 10.08 -7.24 17.04
C LEU A 31 9.42 -6.50 15.88
N GLN A 32 8.16 -6.84 15.60
CA GLN A 32 7.35 -6.09 14.65
C GLN A 32 7.41 -4.64 15.11
N GLU A 33 8.02 -3.79 14.29
CA GLU A 33 8.00 -2.35 14.48
C GLU A 33 6.53 -1.93 14.39
N VAL A 34 5.94 -1.61 15.54
CA VAL A 34 4.59 -1.08 15.59
C VAL A 34 4.67 0.34 15.06
N LYS A 35 4.44 0.50 13.75
CA LYS A 35 4.27 1.83 13.15
C LYS A 35 3.12 2.53 13.87
N ALA A 36 3.37 3.76 14.34
CA ALA A 36 2.34 4.59 14.91
C ALA A 36 1.23 4.80 13.86
N ALA A 37 0.00 4.43 14.20
CA ALA A 37 -1.18 4.80 13.40
C ALA A 37 -1.60 6.24 13.75
N PRO A 38 -2.11 7.03 12.79
CA PRO A 38 -2.31 6.67 11.39
C PRO A 38 -1.01 6.68 10.56
N ALA A 39 -0.95 5.79 9.58
CA ALA A 39 0.13 5.73 8.60
C ALA A 39 -0.35 6.28 7.25
N VAL A 40 0.58 6.75 6.43
CA VAL A 40 0.31 7.36 5.12
C VAL A 40 1.06 6.64 4.02
N ILE A 41 0.40 6.42 2.89
CA ILE A 41 1.02 6.05 1.61
C ILE A 41 0.67 7.09 0.56
N TYR A 42 1.68 7.56 -0.18
CA TYR A 42 1.51 8.52 -1.26
C TYR A 42 1.28 7.80 -2.59
N SER A 43 0.68 8.52 -3.52
CA SER A 43 0.40 8.04 -4.86
C SER A 43 1.67 7.83 -5.69
N ASP A 44 1.53 7.14 -6.81
CA ASP A 44 2.65 6.84 -7.70
C ASP A 44 2.95 8.01 -8.65
N SER A 45 4.22 8.20 -9.01
CA SER A 45 4.67 9.24 -9.96
C SER A 45 4.03 9.16 -11.34
N GLN A 46 3.47 8.00 -11.71
CA GLN A 46 2.85 7.80 -13.03
C GLN A 46 1.35 8.09 -13.05
N ASP A 47 0.83 8.64 -11.96
CA ASP A 47 -0.58 9.00 -11.80
C ASP A 47 -0.91 10.27 -12.57
N GLY A 48 -2.18 10.44 -12.95
CA GLY A 48 -2.54 11.48 -13.91
C GLY A 48 -3.94 11.32 -14.47
N PHE A 49 -4.14 11.72 -15.71
CA PHE A 49 -5.40 11.50 -16.41
C PHE A 49 -5.20 10.88 -17.80
N VAL A 50 -6.25 10.22 -18.26
CA VAL A 50 -6.42 9.81 -19.66
C VAL A 50 -7.65 10.52 -20.18
N ALA A 51 -7.51 11.27 -21.27
CA ALA A 51 -8.59 11.92 -21.97
C ALA A 51 -8.88 11.20 -23.29
N LYS A 52 -10.15 11.26 -23.72
CA LYS A 52 -10.62 10.65 -24.95
C LYS A 52 -11.48 11.64 -25.72
N LYS A 53 -11.21 11.77 -27.01
CA LYS A 53 -12.10 12.39 -27.99
C LYS A 53 -12.14 11.48 -29.21
N ASP A 54 -13.34 11.03 -29.59
CA ASP A 54 -13.53 10.03 -30.64
C ASP A 54 -12.66 8.78 -30.38
N SER A 55 -11.70 8.50 -31.28
CA SER A 55 -10.74 7.40 -31.19
C SER A 55 -9.34 7.85 -30.75
N THR A 56 -9.17 9.12 -30.37
CA THR A 56 -7.89 9.71 -29.95
C THR A 56 -7.83 9.82 -28.44
N TYR A 57 -6.66 9.49 -27.89
CA TYR A 57 -6.38 9.57 -26.47
C TYR A 57 -5.25 10.55 -26.20
N ASP A 58 -5.35 11.25 -25.06
CA ASP A 58 -4.29 12.09 -24.50
C ASP A 58 -4.01 11.62 -23.07
N ILE A 59 -2.74 11.56 -22.68
CA ILE A 59 -2.29 11.02 -21.39
C ILE A 59 -1.33 12.04 -20.78
N ASN A 60 -1.58 12.40 -19.53
CA ASN A 60 -0.78 13.41 -18.84
C ASN A 60 -0.63 13.05 -17.36
N THR A 61 0.61 13.11 -16.86
CA THR A 61 0.98 12.76 -15.48
C THR A 61 1.33 13.97 -14.61
N LEU A 62 1.25 15.18 -15.16
CA LEU A 62 1.57 16.44 -14.45
C LEU A 62 0.36 17.01 -13.68
N GLN A 63 -0.84 16.51 -13.97
CA GLN A 63 -2.07 16.89 -13.28
C GLN A 63 -3.11 15.76 -13.41
N ILE A 64 -4.16 15.81 -12.60
CA ILE A 64 -5.34 14.95 -12.76
C ILE A 64 -6.52 15.85 -13.11
N THR A 65 -7.10 15.64 -14.29
CA THR A 65 -8.32 16.34 -14.71
C THR A 65 -9.46 15.35 -14.90
N VAL A 66 -10.65 15.76 -14.45
CA VAL A 66 -11.86 14.94 -14.50
C VAL A 66 -13.03 15.81 -14.98
N GLY A 67 -13.58 15.49 -16.15
CA GLY A 67 -14.61 16.32 -16.80
C GLY A 67 -14.43 16.34 -18.31
N ASP A 68 -15.00 17.33 -18.99
CA ASP A 68 -14.83 17.54 -20.42
C ASP A 68 -13.99 18.79 -20.74
N GLY A 69 -13.93 19.16 -22.02
CA GLY A 69 -13.08 20.23 -22.51
C GLY A 69 -11.86 19.79 -23.30
N PHE A 70 -11.72 18.48 -23.59
CA PHE A 70 -10.52 17.93 -24.23
C PHE A 70 -10.63 17.90 -25.76
N GLY A 71 -9.54 18.33 -26.41
CA GLY A 71 -9.39 18.38 -27.87
C GLY A 71 -8.99 19.77 -28.37
N THR A 72 -8.19 19.79 -29.43
CA THR A 72 -8.02 20.97 -30.29
C THR A 72 -9.13 20.96 -31.34
N ASP A 73 -9.65 22.11 -31.77
CA ASP A 73 -10.78 22.30 -32.73
C ASP A 73 -12.16 22.44 -32.02
N PRO A 74 -13.16 23.18 -32.57
CA PRO A 74 -14.19 23.89 -31.80
C PRO A 74 -15.11 23.01 -30.95
N ASP A 75 -15.13 21.70 -31.19
CA ASP A 75 -15.88 20.72 -30.42
C ASP A 75 -15.05 20.22 -29.22
N ARG A 76 -15.13 20.90 -28.07
CA ARG A 76 -14.43 20.49 -26.83
C ARG A 76 -15.16 19.39 -26.02
N ASN A 77 -15.87 18.50 -26.70
CA ASN A 77 -16.66 17.44 -26.06
C ASN A 77 -15.87 16.15 -25.76
N GLY A 78 -14.53 16.20 -25.82
CA GLY A 78 -13.69 15.13 -25.29
C GLY A 78 -13.65 15.20 -23.76
N TYR A 79 -13.48 14.05 -23.10
CA TYR A 79 -13.55 13.96 -21.64
C TYR A 79 -12.41 13.16 -21.04
N ALA A 80 -12.05 13.49 -19.80
CA ALA A 80 -10.95 12.90 -19.05
C ALA A 80 -11.40 12.18 -17.78
N GLN A 81 -10.63 11.16 -17.44
CA GLN A 81 -10.74 10.39 -16.21
C GLN A 81 -9.37 10.42 -15.52
N GLY A 82 -9.38 10.65 -14.21
CA GLY A 82 -8.19 10.65 -13.36
C GLY A 82 -7.85 9.26 -12.87
N PHE A 83 -6.58 9.01 -12.61
CA PHE A 83 -6.05 7.72 -12.15
C PHE A 83 -5.03 7.96 -11.05
N VAL A 84 -5.19 7.24 -9.94
CA VAL A 84 -4.24 7.21 -8.84
C VAL A 84 -4.02 5.78 -8.34
N ARG A 85 -2.81 5.43 -7.94
CA ARG A 85 -2.50 4.13 -7.33
C ARG A 85 -1.53 4.25 -6.18
N PHE A 86 -1.60 3.28 -5.26
CA PHE A 86 -0.84 3.31 -4.02
C PHE A 86 -0.20 1.95 -3.75
N SER A 87 1.11 1.94 -3.50
CA SER A 87 1.83 0.70 -3.17
C SER A 87 1.38 0.14 -1.81
N LEU A 88 1.04 -1.15 -1.78
CA LEU A 88 0.71 -1.88 -0.55
C LEU A 88 1.93 -2.57 0.07
N SER A 89 3.14 -2.28 -0.43
CA SER A 89 4.38 -2.87 0.08
C SER A 89 4.55 -2.64 1.58
N GLY A 90 4.69 -3.72 2.34
CA GLY A 90 4.84 -3.67 3.80
C GLY A 90 3.54 -3.43 4.57
N ILE A 91 2.38 -3.35 3.92
CA ILE A 91 1.07 -3.27 4.56
C ILE A 91 0.45 -4.67 4.59
N SER A 92 0.03 -5.09 5.78
CA SER A 92 -0.66 -6.38 5.96
C SER A 92 -1.59 -6.32 7.18
N GLY A 93 -2.53 -7.26 7.24
CA GLY A 93 -3.51 -7.35 8.32
C GLY A 93 -4.86 -6.71 7.97
N THR A 94 -5.66 -6.42 8.99
CA THR A 94 -7.01 -5.88 8.83
C THR A 94 -7.00 -4.37 9.09
N LEU A 95 -7.46 -3.59 8.12
CA LEU A 95 -7.62 -2.15 8.19
C LEU A 95 -8.74 -1.79 9.17
N ALA A 96 -8.46 -0.85 10.07
CA ALA A 96 -9.46 -0.15 10.86
C ALA A 96 -10.10 0.99 10.05
N SER A 97 -9.28 1.76 9.32
CA SER A 97 -9.70 2.82 8.38
C SER A 97 -8.76 2.91 7.18
N ALA A 98 -9.25 3.42 6.06
CA ALA A 98 -8.43 3.95 4.97
C ALA A 98 -9.20 5.07 4.26
N THR A 99 -8.58 6.24 4.12
CA THR A 99 -9.22 7.42 3.52
C THR A 99 -8.32 7.96 2.43
N LEU A 100 -8.82 7.98 1.19
CA LEU A 100 -8.17 8.63 0.06
C LEU A 100 -8.32 10.15 0.19
N LYS A 101 -7.22 10.87 -0.02
CA LYS A 101 -7.10 12.32 0.03
C LYS A 101 -6.59 12.80 -1.33
N LEU A 102 -7.40 13.58 -2.03
CA LEU A 102 -7.04 14.22 -3.31
C LEU A 102 -7.05 15.73 -3.12
N TYR A 103 -6.00 16.41 -3.60
CA TYR A 103 -5.91 17.86 -3.49
C TYR A 103 -6.64 18.52 -4.66
N LEU A 104 -7.80 19.11 -4.41
CA LEU A 104 -8.59 19.85 -5.38
C LEU A 104 -8.02 21.26 -5.54
N ALA A 105 -7.60 21.62 -6.75
CA ALA A 105 -6.88 22.86 -7.03
C ALA A 105 -7.76 23.96 -7.62
N ASN A 106 -8.65 23.60 -8.54
CA ASN A 106 -9.58 24.52 -9.21
C ASN A 106 -10.67 23.70 -9.94
N SER A 107 -11.67 24.41 -10.45
CA SER A 107 -12.60 23.89 -11.46
C SER A 107 -12.56 24.72 -12.72
N TYR A 108 -13.05 24.14 -13.81
CA TYR A 108 -13.50 24.88 -14.98
C TYR A 108 -15.02 24.81 -15.05
N VAL A 109 -15.64 25.94 -15.33
CA VAL A 109 -17.04 26.02 -15.72
C VAL A 109 -17.10 26.80 -17.01
N ASN A 110 -17.54 26.17 -18.10
CA ASN A 110 -17.76 26.84 -19.37
C ASN A 110 -16.51 27.60 -19.88
N ASP A 111 -15.35 26.92 -19.88
CA ASP A 111 -14.01 27.46 -20.21
C ASP A 111 -13.44 28.50 -19.22
N VAL A 112 -14.17 28.86 -18.17
CA VAL A 112 -13.71 29.82 -17.15
C VAL A 112 -13.11 29.05 -15.98
N VAL A 113 -11.84 29.32 -15.70
CA VAL A 113 -11.20 28.76 -14.50
C VAL A 113 -11.80 29.43 -13.27
N ASP A 114 -12.20 28.61 -12.30
CA ASP A 114 -12.57 29.04 -10.97
C ASP A 114 -11.54 28.51 -9.97
N ALA A 115 -10.83 29.42 -9.34
CA ALA A 115 -9.83 29.16 -8.31
C ALA A 115 -10.14 29.93 -7.02
N THR A 116 -11.41 30.29 -6.79
CA THR A 116 -11.85 31.03 -5.61
C THR A 116 -12.73 30.14 -4.73
N ASN A 117 -12.47 30.14 -3.42
CA ASN A 117 -13.30 29.40 -2.47
C ASN A 117 -14.65 30.07 -2.22
N PRO A 118 -15.78 29.32 -2.19
CA PRO A 118 -15.91 27.93 -2.63
C PRO A 118 -15.94 27.83 -4.16
N LEU A 119 -15.43 26.71 -4.69
CA LEU A 119 -15.39 26.46 -6.13
C LEU A 119 -16.80 26.24 -6.70
N SER A 120 -17.01 26.77 -7.89
CA SER A 120 -18.20 26.53 -8.71
C SER A 120 -18.22 25.09 -9.20
N ASN A 121 -19.41 24.48 -9.18
CA ASN A 121 -19.61 23.14 -9.72
C ASN A 121 -19.61 23.18 -11.26
N PRO A 122 -18.88 22.29 -11.94
CA PRO A 122 -18.87 22.17 -13.41
C PRO A 122 -20.22 21.78 -14.02
N GLY A 123 -21.18 21.28 -13.25
CA GLY A 123 -22.49 20.89 -13.78
C GLY A 123 -22.53 19.54 -14.49
N LEU A 124 -21.41 18.81 -14.56
CA LEU A 124 -21.32 17.46 -15.16
C LEU A 124 -21.77 16.31 -14.23
N GLY A 125 -22.57 16.60 -13.21
CA GLY A 125 -23.06 15.61 -12.26
C GLY A 125 -22.06 15.27 -11.15
N ASP A 126 -22.19 14.06 -10.57
CA ASP A 126 -21.35 13.62 -9.47
C ASP A 126 -19.93 13.28 -9.97
N CYS A 127 -18.90 13.72 -9.24
CA CYS A 127 -17.54 13.21 -9.39
C CYS A 127 -17.40 11.97 -8.51
N VAL A 128 -17.11 10.82 -9.12
CA VAL A 128 -17.10 9.51 -8.47
C VAL A 128 -15.72 8.87 -8.52
N VAL A 129 -15.45 8.03 -7.52
CA VAL A 129 -14.24 7.21 -7.41
C VAL A 129 -14.64 5.75 -7.54
N ARG A 130 -13.95 5.04 -8.43
CA ARG A 130 -14.14 3.62 -8.75
C ARG A 130 -12.87 2.85 -8.40
N HIS A 131 -13.03 1.65 -7.84
CA HIS A 131 -11.93 0.75 -7.56
C HIS A 131 -11.64 -0.09 -8.81
N ILE A 132 -10.42 -0.02 -9.33
CA ILE A 132 -10.00 -0.67 -10.58
C ILE A 132 -8.80 -1.58 -10.33
N SER A 133 -8.48 -2.44 -11.31
CA SER A 133 -7.22 -3.17 -11.30
C SER A 133 -6.03 -2.21 -11.43
N ASP A 134 -4.85 -2.63 -10.95
CA ASP A 134 -3.59 -1.96 -11.25
C ASP A 134 -3.43 -1.80 -12.77
N TYR A 135 -3.15 -0.56 -13.19
CA TYR A 135 -2.95 -0.17 -14.58
C TYR A 135 -1.48 -0.22 -15.02
N GLY A 136 -0.52 -0.47 -14.12
CA GLY A 136 0.88 -0.50 -14.50
C GLY A 136 1.36 0.89 -14.94
N ASN A 137 1.64 1.09 -16.23
CA ASN A 137 1.94 2.43 -16.76
C ASN A 137 0.64 3.01 -17.30
N LEU A 138 0.32 4.25 -16.94
CA LEU A 138 -0.89 4.90 -17.41
C LEU A 138 -0.95 4.94 -18.95
N GLY A 139 -2.02 4.37 -19.52
CA GLY A 139 -2.20 4.12 -20.94
C GLY A 139 -3.63 4.37 -21.42
N SER A 140 -3.82 4.36 -22.73
CA SER A 140 -5.15 4.57 -23.35
C SER A 140 -6.17 3.49 -22.98
N GLU A 141 -5.69 2.28 -22.70
CA GLU A 141 -6.45 1.10 -22.31
C GLU A 141 -7.12 1.26 -20.93
N ASP A 142 -6.60 2.14 -20.09
CA ASP A 142 -7.09 2.36 -18.73
C ASP A 142 -8.37 3.20 -18.71
N PHE A 143 -8.64 3.93 -19.79
CA PHE A 143 -9.77 4.86 -19.88
C PHE A 143 -11.12 4.19 -19.56
N ASP A 144 -11.30 2.95 -20.02
CA ASP A 144 -12.52 2.17 -19.83
C ASP A 144 -12.31 1.05 -18.79
N ALA A 145 -11.33 1.18 -17.89
CA ALA A 145 -11.05 0.19 -16.86
C ALA A 145 -12.31 -0.12 -16.02
N ALA A 146 -12.61 -1.41 -15.93
CA ALA A 146 -13.78 -1.90 -15.22
C ALA A 146 -13.59 -1.82 -13.71
N SER A 147 -14.70 -1.61 -12.99
CA SER A 147 -14.70 -1.78 -11.53
C SER A 147 -14.36 -3.23 -11.19
N ILE A 148 -13.53 -3.43 -10.16
CA ILE A 148 -13.28 -4.74 -9.56
C ILE A 148 -14.06 -4.96 -8.26
N GLY A 149 -15.05 -4.10 -7.98
CA GLY A 149 -15.91 -4.14 -6.79
C GLY A 149 -15.42 -3.24 -5.65
N ASN A 150 -16.28 -3.02 -4.65
CA ASN A 150 -16.03 -2.11 -3.51
C ASN A 150 -15.75 -0.66 -3.93
N ASP A 151 -16.43 -0.17 -4.97
CA ASP A 151 -16.31 1.22 -5.43
C ASP A 151 -16.60 2.22 -4.29
N PRO A 152 -15.68 3.16 -3.99
CA PRO A 152 -15.88 4.16 -2.93
C PRO A 152 -17.12 5.05 -3.12
N GLY A 153 -17.48 5.37 -4.37
CA GLY A 153 -18.70 6.12 -4.69
C GLY A 153 -18.45 7.61 -4.93
N ILE A 154 -19.33 8.48 -4.44
CA ILE A 154 -19.34 9.92 -4.75
C ILE A 154 -18.29 10.66 -3.91
N LEU A 155 -17.33 11.29 -4.58
CA LEU A 155 -16.30 12.14 -3.98
C LEU A 155 -16.74 13.61 -3.90
N ILE A 156 -17.32 14.14 -4.99
CA ILE A 156 -17.95 15.47 -5.02
C ILE A 156 -19.34 15.30 -5.60
N ALA A 157 -20.38 15.62 -4.81
CA ALA A 157 -21.75 15.56 -5.29
C ALA A 157 -22.02 16.64 -6.35
N SER A 158 -22.94 16.36 -7.27
CA SER A 158 -23.43 17.25 -8.34
C SER A 158 -23.94 18.62 -7.88
N THR A 159 -24.27 18.76 -6.59
CA THR A 159 -24.74 20.01 -5.98
C THR A 159 -23.70 20.66 -5.06
N ALA A 160 -22.53 20.03 -4.88
CA ALA A 160 -21.51 20.51 -3.98
C ALA A 160 -20.67 21.63 -4.61
N THR A 161 -20.26 22.58 -3.77
CA THR A 161 -19.32 23.67 -4.07
C THR A 161 -18.14 23.58 -3.08
N PRO A 162 -17.20 22.65 -3.30
CA PRO A 162 -16.11 22.38 -2.37
C PRO A 162 -15.12 23.55 -2.30
N ASN A 163 -14.37 23.64 -1.20
CA ASN A 163 -13.20 24.51 -1.14
C ASN A 163 -11.99 23.81 -1.78
N ILE A 164 -11.08 24.60 -2.33
CA ILE A 164 -9.72 24.22 -2.67
C ILE A 164 -9.04 23.60 -1.46
N GLY A 165 -8.33 22.50 -1.70
CA GLY A 165 -7.64 21.72 -0.69
C GLY A 165 -7.99 20.23 -0.75
N TYR A 166 -7.66 19.50 0.30
CA TYR A 166 -7.92 18.07 0.34
C TYR A 166 -9.40 17.76 0.49
N ILE A 167 -9.94 17.06 -0.51
CA ILE A 167 -11.20 16.34 -0.41
C ILE A 167 -10.93 14.86 -0.17
N SER A 168 -11.92 14.15 0.39
CA SER A 168 -11.67 12.79 0.85
C SER A 168 -12.85 11.85 0.76
N ILE A 169 -12.53 10.57 0.58
CA ILE A 169 -13.50 9.48 0.50
C ILE A 169 -12.97 8.23 1.21
N ASP A 170 -13.86 7.45 1.81
CA ASP A 170 -13.53 6.17 2.44
C ASP A 170 -13.21 5.13 1.36
N VAL A 171 -12.01 4.56 1.42
CA VAL A 171 -11.53 3.52 0.50
C VAL A 171 -11.19 2.22 1.22
N LYS A 172 -11.59 2.08 2.49
CA LYS A 172 -11.27 0.93 3.33
C LYS A 172 -11.66 -0.39 2.68
N ALA A 173 -12.86 -0.49 2.12
CA ALA A 173 -13.34 -1.74 1.53
C ALA A 173 -12.52 -2.17 0.31
N ALA A 174 -12.19 -1.23 -0.58
CA ALA A 174 -11.34 -1.45 -1.75
C ALA A 174 -9.92 -1.87 -1.34
N MET A 175 -9.26 -1.06 -0.50
CA MET A 175 -7.89 -1.34 -0.04
C MET A 175 -7.81 -2.65 0.76
N GLN A 176 -8.84 -2.98 1.56
CA GLN A 176 -8.89 -4.26 2.27
C GLN A 176 -9.03 -5.44 1.31
N ASP A 177 -9.81 -5.30 0.24
CA ASP A 177 -9.93 -6.33 -0.80
C ASP A 177 -8.58 -6.58 -1.47
N ASP A 178 -7.82 -5.55 -1.80
CA ASP A 178 -6.48 -5.69 -2.38
C ASP A 178 -5.51 -6.40 -1.45
N ILE A 179 -5.49 -6.03 -0.17
CA ILE A 179 -4.68 -6.72 0.86
C ILE A 179 -5.07 -8.20 0.95
N ASN A 180 -6.38 -8.51 0.97
CA ASN A 180 -6.87 -9.87 1.09
C ASN A 180 -6.55 -10.74 -0.14
N ASN A 181 -6.56 -10.14 -1.33
CA ASN A 181 -6.24 -10.81 -2.59
C ASN A 181 -4.74 -10.76 -2.94
N GLY A 182 -3.91 -10.19 -2.06
CA GLY A 182 -2.46 -10.09 -2.28
C GLY A 182 -2.09 -9.23 -3.49
N ARG A 183 -2.90 -8.22 -3.83
CA ARG A 183 -2.57 -7.29 -4.91
C ARG A 183 -1.45 -6.34 -4.44
N PRO A 184 -0.50 -5.99 -5.32
CA PRO A 184 0.62 -5.12 -4.95
C PRO A 184 0.23 -3.64 -4.79
N TYR A 185 -0.88 -3.22 -5.39
CA TYR A 185 -1.37 -1.84 -5.40
C TYR A 185 -2.88 -1.80 -5.15
N SER A 186 -3.32 -0.68 -4.57
CA SER A 186 -4.71 -0.22 -4.65
C SER A 186 -4.81 0.90 -5.68
N ALA A 187 -5.69 0.75 -6.68
CA ALA A 187 -5.81 1.68 -7.81
C ALA A 187 -7.24 2.20 -7.95
N PHE A 188 -7.37 3.49 -8.28
CA PHE A 188 -8.64 4.18 -8.35
C PHE A 188 -8.75 5.02 -9.62
N MET A 189 -9.92 4.96 -10.24
CA MET A 189 -10.33 5.86 -11.32
C MET A 189 -11.26 6.94 -10.75
N ILE A 190 -10.98 8.19 -11.06
CA ILE A 190 -11.83 9.34 -10.76
C ILE A 190 -12.51 9.79 -12.05
N ARG A 191 -13.84 9.88 -12.06
CA ARG A 191 -14.60 10.23 -13.26
C ARG A 191 -15.85 11.04 -12.94
N MET A 192 -16.36 11.77 -13.91
CA MET A 192 -17.71 12.33 -13.83
C MET A 192 -18.77 11.26 -14.11
N ALA A 193 -19.94 11.41 -13.49
CA ALA A 193 -21.13 10.61 -13.78
C ALA A 193 -21.69 10.93 -15.18
N THR A 194 -21.68 12.20 -15.56
CA THR A 194 -21.95 12.66 -16.93
C THR A 194 -20.62 13.05 -17.57
N THR A 195 -20.30 12.46 -18.72
CA THR A 195 -18.99 12.66 -19.35
C THR A 195 -18.87 14.00 -20.06
N THR A 196 -19.97 14.56 -20.58
CA THR A 196 -20.03 15.86 -21.24
C THR A 196 -21.47 16.39 -21.24
N ASP A 197 -21.66 17.70 -21.27
CA ASP A 197 -22.96 18.34 -21.49
C ASP A 197 -23.20 18.76 -22.96
N GLY A 198 -22.20 18.60 -23.82
CA GLY A 198 -22.28 18.81 -25.27
C GLY A 198 -22.25 20.28 -25.71
N ASP A 199 -21.90 21.21 -24.83
CA ASP A 199 -21.91 22.64 -25.13
C ASP A 199 -20.62 23.17 -25.79
N SER A 200 -19.64 22.26 -25.97
CA SER A 200 -18.31 22.53 -26.53
C SER A 200 -17.43 23.49 -25.72
N LYS A 201 -17.70 23.62 -24.42
CA LYS A 201 -16.83 24.28 -23.45
C LYS A 201 -16.26 23.24 -22.48
N SER A 202 -15.24 23.66 -21.74
CA SER A 202 -14.65 22.83 -20.69
C SER A 202 -15.37 23.01 -19.36
N ASP A 203 -15.81 21.90 -18.81
CA ASP A 203 -16.35 21.77 -17.47
C ASP A 203 -15.60 20.64 -16.75
N SER A 204 -14.80 20.97 -15.74
CA SER A 204 -13.92 19.96 -15.11
C SER A 204 -13.53 20.28 -13.68
N TRP A 205 -13.13 19.23 -12.95
CA TRP A 205 -12.38 19.32 -11.70
C TRP A 205 -10.90 19.03 -11.97
N ASN A 206 -10.02 19.84 -11.39
CA ASN A 206 -8.58 19.63 -11.47
C ASN A 206 -7.97 19.35 -10.09
N PHE A 207 -7.21 18.26 -10.04
CA PHE A 207 -6.46 17.81 -8.87
C PHE A 207 -4.97 17.77 -9.18
N TYR A 208 -4.16 17.89 -8.14
CA TYR A 208 -2.71 17.76 -8.27
C TYR A 208 -2.25 16.31 -8.26
N THR A 209 -1.17 16.02 -9.01
CA THR A 209 -0.43 14.75 -8.96
C THR A 209 0.77 14.87 -8.02
N SER A 210 1.39 13.75 -7.70
CA SER A 210 2.66 13.71 -6.96
C SER A 210 3.87 14.24 -7.75
N GLU A 211 3.73 14.46 -9.05
CA GLU A 211 4.80 15.01 -9.90
C GLU A 211 4.87 16.55 -9.87
N GLN A 212 3.85 17.21 -9.31
CA GLN A 212 3.89 18.65 -9.13
C GLN A 212 4.85 19.02 -7.99
N GLU A 213 5.75 19.99 -8.21
CA GLU A 213 6.81 20.33 -7.23
C GLU A 213 6.25 20.64 -5.83
N GLY A 214 6.61 19.79 -4.85
CA GLY A 214 6.33 19.97 -3.42
C GLY A 214 5.30 18.99 -2.89
N THR A 215 5.75 18.04 -2.05
CA THR A 215 4.95 16.90 -1.57
C THR A 215 3.75 17.25 -0.67
N SER A 216 3.52 18.54 -0.40
CA SER A 216 2.45 18.99 0.51
C SER A 216 1.04 18.82 -0.04
N GLN A 217 0.91 18.51 -1.34
CA GLN A 217 -0.35 18.43 -2.06
C GLN A 217 -0.52 17.10 -2.82
N ASP A 218 0.40 16.15 -2.62
CA ASP A 218 0.36 14.84 -3.25
C ASP A 218 -0.92 14.11 -2.84
N PRO A 219 -1.52 13.32 -3.75
CA PRO A 219 -2.55 12.37 -3.36
C PRO A 219 -2.00 11.33 -2.38
N TYR A 220 -2.77 11.00 -1.35
CA TYR A 220 -2.36 10.00 -0.35
C TYR A 220 -3.54 9.23 0.24
N ILE A 221 -3.26 8.05 0.80
CA ILE A 221 -4.18 7.33 1.66
C ILE A 221 -3.66 7.39 3.10
N GLU A 222 -4.48 7.94 3.99
CA GLU A 222 -4.31 7.79 5.43
C GLU A 222 -5.03 6.53 5.89
N TYR A 223 -4.32 5.62 6.56
CA TYR A 223 -4.89 4.36 7.03
C TYR A 223 -4.47 4.02 8.45
N SER A 224 -5.24 3.13 9.07
CA SER A 224 -4.91 2.54 10.36
C SER A 224 -5.19 1.04 10.33
N LEU A 225 -4.38 0.26 11.04
CA LEU A 225 -4.58 -1.17 11.21
C LEU A 225 -5.31 -1.44 12.53
N THR A 226 -6.17 -2.45 12.53
CA THR A 226 -6.71 -2.98 13.77
C THR A 226 -5.58 -3.55 14.60
N THR A 227 -5.39 -3.00 15.81
CA THR A 227 -4.44 -3.58 16.75
C THR A 227 -5.04 -4.90 17.24
N PRO A 228 -4.32 -6.03 17.16
CA PRO A 228 -4.76 -7.25 17.81
C PRO A 228 -5.01 -6.91 19.29
N ALA A 229 -6.17 -7.31 19.82
CA ALA A 229 -6.39 -7.21 21.25
C ALA A 229 -5.19 -7.87 21.95
N PRO A 230 -4.58 -7.22 22.96
CA PRO A 230 -3.42 -7.79 23.62
C PRO A 230 -3.83 -9.19 24.11
N THR A 231 -3.11 -10.22 23.63
CA THR A 231 -3.31 -11.58 24.13
C THR A 231 -3.21 -11.49 25.65
N PRO A 232 -4.27 -11.86 26.41
CA PRO A 232 -4.24 -11.73 27.85
C PRO A 232 -2.98 -12.43 28.34
N THR A 233 -2.06 -11.68 28.95
CA THR A 233 -0.86 -12.26 29.54
C THR A 233 -1.36 -13.32 30.53
N PRO A 234 -1.00 -14.60 30.36
CA PRO A 234 -1.40 -15.62 31.30
C PRO A 234 -0.99 -15.13 32.68
N ARG A 235 -1.96 -14.91 33.58
CA ARG A 235 -1.60 -14.62 34.96
C ARG A 235 -0.81 -15.83 35.46
N PRO A 236 0.34 -15.64 36.12
CA PRO A 236 1.03 -16.74 36.78
C PRO A 236 0.06 -17.38 37.77
N VAL A 237 -0.59 -18.46 37.37
CA VAL A 237 -1.17 -19.41 38.32
C VAL A 237 0.05 -20.05 38.97
N GLY A 238 0.14 -20.03 40.30
CA GLY A 238 1.34 -20.38 41.07
C GLY A 238 1.77 -21.85 40.94
N GLY A 239 2.10 -22.28 39.72
CA GLY A 239 2.63 -23.57 39.37
C GLY A 239 4.07 -23.44 38.89
N VAL A 240 4.88 -24.44 39.22
CA VAL A 240 6.23 -24.57 38.70
C VAL A 240 6.15 -24.74 37.18
N LEU A 241 6.68 -23.78 36.43
CA LEU A 241 6.85 -23.90 34.99
C LEU A 241 7.83 -25.04 34.71
N MET A 242 7.29 -26.20 34.33
CA MET A 242 8.07 -27.29 33.77
C MET A 242 8.22 -27.02 32.27
N PRO A 243 9.44 -26.93 31.72
CA PRO A 243 9.63 -26.76 30.28
C PRO A 243 8.94 -27.93 29.55
N THR A 244 8.05 -27.63 28.61
CA THR A 244 7.40 -28.67 27.79
C THR A 244 8.35 -29.21 26.73
N ASN A 245 9.40 -28.45 26.42
CA ASN A 245 10.46 -28.89 25.52
C ASN A 245 11.41 -29.84 26.23
N LYS A 246 11.27 -31.14 25.95
CA LYS A 246 12.14 -32.19 26.51
C LYS A 246 13.63 -31.93 26.22
N LEU A 247 13.95 -31.23 25.12
CA LEU A 247 15.34 -30.88 24.80
C LEU A 247 15.91 -29.83 25.75
N GLU A 248 15.11 -28.86 26.21
CA GLU A 248 15.57 -27.88 27.21
C GLU A 248 15.80 -28.52 28.57
N ILE A 249 14.98 -29.50 28.94
CA ILE A 249 15.19 -30.31 30.16
C ILE A 249 16.49 -31.13 30.04
N LEU A 250 16.77 -31.69 28.86
CA LEU A 250 17.91 -32.58 28.64
C LEU A 250 19.22 -31.83 28.37
N ALA A 251 19.17 -30.59 27.88
CA ALA A 251 20.33 -29.77 27.55
C ALA A 251 21.42 -29.73 28.64
N PRO A 252 21.11 -29.46 29.93
CA PRO A 252 22.13 -29.45 30.98
C PRO A 252 22.75 -30.85 31.22
N TYR A 253 21.97 -31.93 31.07
CA TYR A 253 22.49 -33.29 31.21
C TYR A 253 23.37 -33.69 30.04
N MET A 254 23.00 -33.31 28.82
CA MET A 254 23.81 -33.55 27.62
C MET A 254 25.13 -32.77 27.70
N ALA A 255 25.10 -31.52 28.16
CA ALA A 255 26.30 -30.73 28.42
C ALA A 255 27.20 -31.39 29.49
N LEU A 256 26.60 -31.92 30.57
CA LEU A 256 27.33 -32.64 31.61
C LEU A 256 27.97 -33.93 31.09
N ILE A 257 27.28 -34.72 30.28
CA ILE A 257 27.81 -35.95 29.67
C ILE A 257 29.02 -35.63 28.78
N VAL A 258 28.93 -34.57 27.97
CA VAL A 258 30.04 -34.12 27.11
C VAL A 258 31.22 -33.63 27.96
N LEU A 259 30.97 -32.90 29.06
CA LEU A 259 32.01 -32.45 29.98
C LEU A 259 32.73 -33.61 30.67
N VAL A 260 32.00 -34.60 31.18
CA VAL A 260 32.59 -35.78 31.83
C VAL A 260 33.40 -36.59 30.82
N GLY A 261 32.87 -36.80 29.61
CA GLY A 261 33.59 -37.51 28.55
C GLY A 261 34.90 -36.84 28.14
N THR A 262 34.91 -35.50 28.05
CA THR A 262 36.13 -34.75 27.71
C THR A 262 37.18 -34.80 28.81
N ILE A 263 36.79 -34.74 30.09
CA ILE A 263 37.74 -34.88 31.22
C ILE A 263 38.39 -36.27 31.24
N PHE A 264 37.61 -37.33 31.03
CA PHE A 264 38.14 -38.70 31.01
C PHE A 264 39.14 -38.94 29.87
N MET A 265 38.95 -38.33 28.71
CA MET A 265 39.91 -38.45 27.59
C MET A 265 41.21 -37.68 27.79
N VAL A 266 41.22 -36.63 28.63
CA VAL A 266 42.44 -35.86 28.93
C VAL A 266 43.26 -36.51 30.04
N ALA A 267 42.61 -37.27 30.93
CA ALA A 267 43.26 -37.91 32.08
C ALA A 267 43.80 -39.33 31.81
N ALA A 268 43.49 -39.93 30.65
CA ALA A 268 43.93 -41.27 30.24
C ALA A 268 45.04 -41.21 29.19
#